data_AF-A0A1Y6AIR3-F1
#
_entry.id   AF-A0A1Y6AIR3-F1
#
_cell.length_a   1.000
_cell.length_b   1.000
_cell.length_c   1.000
_cell.angle_alpha   90.00
_cell.angle_beta   90.00
_cell.angle_gamma   90.00
#
_symmetry.space_group_name_H-M   'P 1'
#
loop_
_entity.id
_entity.type
_entity.pdbx_description
1 polymer ?
#
loop_
_entity_poly.entity_id
_entity_poly.type
_entity_poly.pdbx_seq_one_letter_code
_entity_poly.pdbx_strand_id
1 'polypeptide(L)'
;MATVVNARTPVNGLILLTGAAESLEEATKRQREIAYKELKEQKGIKGKLMRLLNVEKRGEKQMEKIKEKMMNTEKDTIKVGFKPMNAKWFREHFQHDIYKDLQQVTCPVLAIAGDKDIQANPERAKRIGDYVKGDSEVYVVQNMDHSLKSFEGEFKALEFKKNYEEGAGKSLHPELEEIIVNWMETHFISQHAGSKIPGSILGENEEVGRERNCL
;
A
#
# COMPACT_ATOMS: atom_id res chain seq x y z
N MET A 1 -0.28 -10.18 3.02
CA MET A 1 0.44 -9.14 3.77
C MET A 1 1.77 -9.71 4.27
N ALA A 2 2.87 -8.98 4.18
CA ALA A 2 4.19 -9.46 4.58
C ALA A 2 4.28 -9.84 6.07
N THR A 3 3.57 -9.10 6.93
CA THR A 3 3.47 -9.37 8.37
C THR A 3 2.80 -10.72 8.68
N VAL A 4 1.74 -11.07 7.95
CA VAL A 4 1.07 -12.39 8.05
C VAL A 4 2.02 -13.51 7.63
N VAL A 5 2.84 -13.28 6.59
CA VAL A 5 3.83 -14.26 6.15
C VAL A 5 4.86 -14.45 7.25
N ASN A 6 5.43 -13.38 7.81
CA ASN A 6 6.40 -13.45 8.90
C ASN A 6 5.85 -14.16 10.15
N ALA A 7 4.58 -13.92 10.51
CA ALA A 7 3.95 -14.57 11.65
C ALA A 7 3.80 -16.10 11.47
N ARG A 8 3.76 -16.60 10.23
CA ARG A 8 3.64 -18.03 9.91
C ARG A 8 4.99 -18.67 9.60
N THR A 9 5.85 -17.93 8.93
CA THR A 9 7.16 -18.34 8.46
C THR A 9 8.11 -17.19 8.75
N PRO A 10 8.87 -17.25 9.87
CA PRO A 10 9.80 -16.19 10.24
C PRO A 10 10.76 -15.87 9.09
N VAL A 11 10.88 -14.58 8.76
CA VAL A 11 11.80 -14.08 7.74
C VAL A 11 12.94 -13.28 8.37
N ASN A 12 14.04 -13.11 7.63
CA ASN A 12 15.22 -12.39 8.13
C ASN A 12 15.11 -10.87 8.07
N GLY A 13 14.10 -10.33 7.38
CA GLY A 13 13.81 -8.89 7.33
C GLY A 13 12.50 -8.59 6.62
N LEU A 14 11.95 -7.40 6.85
CA LEU A 14 10.70 -6.93 6.23
C LEU A 14 10.87 -5.54 5.63
N ILE A 15 10.47 -5.38 4.37
CA ILE A 15 10.28 -4.07 3.75
C ILE A 15 8.77 -3.85 3.56
N LEU A 16 8.23 -2.80 4.18
CA LEU A 16 6.82 -2.42 4.16
C LEU A 16 6.66 -1.14 3.34
N LEU A 17 6.14 -1.27 2.13
CA LEU A 17 5.92 -0.15 1.21
C LEU A 17 4.46 0.32 1.29
N THR A 18 4.27 1.64 1.36
CA THR A 18 2.96 2.31 1.18
C THR A 18 1.84 1.70 2.03
N GLY A 19 2.07 1.68 3.34
CA GLY A 19 1.15 1.09 4.31
C GLY A 19 1.87 0.25 5.35
N ALA A 20 2.20 0.88 6.47
CA ALA A 20 2.69 0.21 7.66
C ALA A 20 1.86 0.67 8.87
N ALA A 21 1.54 -0.26 9.76
CA ALA A 21 0.77 -0.01 10.99
C ALA A 21 -0.59 0.71 10.79
N GLU A 22 -1.33 0.34 9.73
CA GLU A 22 -2.71 0.79 9.49
C GLU A 22 -3.55 -0.36 8.93
N SER A 23 -4.69 -0.67 9.57
CA SER A 23 -5.61 -1.70 9.07
C SER A 23 -6.39 -1.23 7.85
N LEU A 24 -6.92 -2.16 7.05
CA LEU A 24 -7.76 -1.81 5.90
C LEU A 24 -8.99 -0.99 6.30
N GLU A 25 -9.59 -1.28 7.47
CA GLU A 25 -10.74 -0.54 7.97
C GLU A 25 -10.37 0.91 8.29
N GLU A 26 -9.26 1.14 8.98
CA GLU A 26 -8.75 2.48 9.28
C GLU A 26 -8.40 3.25 8.00
N ALA A 27 -7.65 2.63 7.09
CA ALA A 27 -7.25 3.22 5.82
C ALA A 27 -8.46 3.61 4.97
N THR A 28 -9.40 2.68 4.75
CA THR A 28 -10.59 2.95 3.92
C THR A 28 -11.52 3.98 4.55
N LYS A 29 -11.63 4.02 5.89
CA LYS A 29 -12.39 5.05 6.60
C LYS A 29 -11.80 6.43 6.35
N ARG A 30 -10.48 6.58 6.55
CA ARG A 30 -9.77 7.84 6.29
C ARG A 30 -9.88 8.27 4.83
N GLN A 31 -9.72 7.36 3.88
CA GLN A 31 -9.90 7.65 2.45
C GLN A 31 -11.30 8.21 2.14
N ARG A 32 -12.36 7.65 2.74
CA ARG A 32 -13.73 8.16 2.60
C ARG A 32 -13.89 9.54 3.23
N GLU A 33 -13.35 9.77 4.43
CA GLU A 33 -13.40 11.06 5.11
C GLU A 33 -12.75 12.17 4.25
N ILE A 34 -11.59 11.89 3.64
CA ILE A 34 -10.93 12.82 2.72
C ILE A 34 -11.80 13.07 1.49
N ALA A 35 -12.36 12.02 0.88
CA ALA A 35 -13.25 12.17 -0.27
C ALA A 35 -14.52 12.98 0.05
N TYR A 36 -15.13 12.79 1.22
CA TYR A 36 -16.29 13.57 1.63
C TYR A 36 -15.94 15.04 1.89
N LYS A 37 -14.78 15.30 2.50
CA LYS A 37 -14.28 16.66 2.69
C LYS A 37 -14.11 17.36 1.35
N GLU A 38 -13.44 16.71 0.40
CA GLU A 38 -13.26 17.24 -0.95
C GLU A 38 -14.60 17.52 -1.65
N LEU A 39 -15.56 16.60 -1.56
CA LEU A 39 -16.91 16.78 -2.12
C LEU A 39 -17.66 17.98 -1.52
N LYS A 40 -17.50 18.24 -0.22
CA LYS A 40 -18.15 19.37 0.47
C LYS A 40 -17.49 20.70 0.14
N GLU A 41 -16.17 20.70 -0.08
CA GLU A 41 -15.36 21.86 -0.43
C GLU A 41 -15.51 22.26 -1.90
N GLN A 42 -16.12 21.41 -2.74
CA GLN A 42 -16.46 21.77 -4.12
C GLN A 42 -17.27 23.07 -4.17
N LYS A 43 -16.84 23.99 -5.04
CA LYS A 43 -17.51 25.27 -5.25
C LYS A 43 -18.73 25.09 -6.18
N GLY A 44 -19.60 26.10 -6.18
CA GLY A 44 -20.75 26.18 -7.10
C GLY A 44 -21.95 25.29 -6.73
N ILE A 45 -22.80 25.04 -7.72
CA ILE A 45 -24.10 24.36 -7.54
C ILE A 45 -23.88 22.90 -7.10
N LYS A 46 -22.88 22.21 -7.64
CA LYS A 46 -22.55 20.82 -7.27
C LYS A 46 -22.23 20.69 -5.79
N GLY A 47 -21.39 21.57 -5.25
CA GLY A 47 -21.08 21.59 -3.82
C GLY A 47 -22.28 21.92 -2.94
N LYS A 48 -23.16 22.85 -3.37
CA LYS A 48 -24.43 23.13 -2.67
C LYS A 48 -25.32 21.88 -2.61
N LEU A 49 -25.42 21.16 -3.73
CA LEU A 49 -26.19 19.91 -3.81
C LEU A 49 -25.60 18.82 -2.91
N MET A 50 -24.28 18.60 -2.93
CA MET A 50 -23.63 17.59 -2.09
C MET A 50 -23.84 17.85 -0.60
N ARG A 51 -23.77 19.12 -0.18
CA ARG A 51 -24.07 19.52 1.21
C ARG A 51 -25.53 19.28 1.58
N LEU A 52 -26.47 19.59 0.68
CA LEU A 52 -27.90 19.35 0.90
C LEU A 52 -28.24 17.86 1.03
N LEU A 53 -27.59 17.01 0.21
CA LEU A 53 -27.85 15.56 0.19
C LEU A 53 -27.21 14.80 1.35
N ASN A 54 -26.45 15.47 2.22
CA ASN A 54 -25.73 14.89 3.36
C ASN A 54 -24.94 13.63 2.97
N VAL A 55 -24.11 13.78 1.93
CA VAL A 55 -23.42 12.68 1.24
C VAL A 55 -22.56 11.80 2.16
N GLU A 56 -21.94 12.39 3.18
CA GLU A 56 -21.17 11.65 4.19
C GLU A 56 -22.06 10.66 4.95
N LYS A 57 -23.17 11.14 5.55
CA LYS A 57 -24.08 10.28 6.32
C LYS A 57 -24.69 9.18 5.46
N ARG A 58 -25.01 9.48 4.20
CA ARG A 58 -25.54 8.48 3.26
C ARG A 58 -24.47 7.47 2.85
N GLY A 59 -23.25 7.96 2.58
CA GLY A 59 -22.10 7.14 2.20
C GLY A 59 -21.70 6.17 3.31
N GLU A 60 -21.61 6.62 4.56
CA GLU A 60 -21.27 5.75 5.69
C GLU A 60 -22.36 4.69 5.93
N LYS A 61 -23.65 5.07 5.87
CA LYS A 61 -24.75 4.08 5.95
C LYS A 61 -24.69 3.05 4.83
N GLN A 62 -24.28 3.46 3.63
CA GLN A 62 -24.11 2.54 2.51
C GLN A 62 -22.92 1.61 2.74
N MET A 63 -21.81 2.14 3.24
CA MET A 63 -20.62 1.36 3.57
C MET A 63 -20.89 0.35 4.69
N GLU A 64 -21.60 0.74 5.74
CA GLU A 64 -22.03 -0.18 6.82
C GLU A 64 -22.81 -1.37 6.25
N LYS A 65 -23.80 -1.12 5.39
CA LYS A 65 -24.58 -2.19 4.73
C LYS A 65 -23.71 -3.08 3.82
N ILE A 66 -22.77 -2.49 3.10
CA ILE A 66 -21.85 -3.26 2.24
C ILE A 66 -20.94 -4.12 3.11
N LYS A 67 -20.37 -3.56 4.19
CA LYS A 67 -19.53 -4.29 5.15
C LYS A 67 -20.30 -5.44 5.76
N GLU A 68 -21.49 -5.19 6.30
CA GLU A 68 -22.37 -6.22 6.88
C GLU A 68 -22.62 -7.35 5.86
N LYS A 69 -22.95 -7.01 4.61
CA LYS A 69 -23.15 -7.98 3.54
C LYS A 69 -21.88 -8.80 3.23
N MET A 70 -20.69 -8.17 3.23
CA MET A 70 -19.41 -8.84 3.02
C MET A 70 -19.06 -9.79 4.17
N MET A 71 -19.36 -9.38 5.40
CA MET A 71 -19.08 -10.13 6.62
C MET A 71 -19.98 -11.37 6.75
N ASN A 72 -21.25 -11.25 6.37
CA ASN A 72 -22.26 -12.30 6.59
C ASN A 72 -22.41 -13.28 5.41
N THR A 73 -21.77 -13.02 4.27
CA THR A 73 -21.88 -13.91 3.11
C THR A 73 -20.77 -14.97 3.10
N GLU A 74 -21.13 -16.20 2.74
CA GLU A 74 -20.15 -17.27 2.47
C GLU A 74 -19.58 -17.20 1.05
N LYS A 75 -20.17 -16.38 0.16
CA LYS A 75 -19.70 -16.25 -1.21
C LYS A 75 -18.39 -15.46 -1.26
N ASP A 76 -17.52 -15.85 -2.18
CA ASP A 76 -16.27 -15.13 -2.42
C ASP A 76 -16.49 -13.78 -3.09
N THR A 77 -17.58 -13.62 -3.82
CA THR A 77 -17.94 -12.37 -4.51
C THR A 77 -19.39 -11.97 -4.24
N ILE A 78 -19.61 -10.66 -4.17
CA ILE A 78 -20.95 -10.05 -4.12
C ILE A 78 -21.06 -8.94 -5.16
N LYS A 79 -22.30 -8.61 -5.55
CA LYS A 79 -22.57 -7.38 -6.31
C LYS A 79 -22.87 -6.23 -5.35
N VAL A 80 -22.19 -5.12 -5.56
CA VAL A 80 -22.47 -3.82 -4.94
C VAL A 80 -22.82 -2.84 -6.06
N GLY A 81 -24.10 -2.45 -6.12
CA GLY A 81 -24.65 -1.90 -7.35
C GLY A 81 -24.50 -2.89 -8.51
N PHE A 82 -23.89 -2.46 -9.61
CA PHE A 82 -23.64 -3.28 -10.79
C PHE A 82 -22.22 -3.85 -10.88
N LYS A 83 -21.36 -3.59 -9.88
CA LYS A 83 -19.96 -4.02 -9.91
C LYS A 83 -19.75 -5.26 -9.02
N PRO A 84 -19.03 -6.29 -9.49
CA PRO A 84 -18.59 -7.37 -8.63
C PRO A 84 -17.52 -6.86 -7.65
N MET A 85 -17.58 -7.33 -6.41
CA MET A 85 -16.58 -7.06 -5.37
C MET A 85 -16.19 -8.38 -4.68
N ASN A 86 -14.91 -8.52 -4.37
CA ASN A 86 -14.34 -9.70 -3.70
C ASN A 86 -14.68 -9.68 -2.20
N ALA A 87 -15.80 -10.28 -1.83
CA ALA A 87 -16.27 -10.34 -0.45
C ALA A 87 -15.31 -11.12 0.46
N LYS A 88 -14.70 -12.21 -0.04
CA LYS A 88 -13.74 -13.00 0.74
C LYS A 88 -12.54 -12.16 1.15
N TRP A 89 -11.92 -11.45 0.20
CA TRP A 89 -10.75 -10.61 0.46
C TRP A 89 -11.05 -9.52 1.49
N PHE A 90 -12.17 -8.80 1.32
CA PHE A 90 -12.57 -7.77 2.29
C PHE A 90 -12.86 -8.36 3.67
N ARG A 91 -13.60 -9.46 3.74
CA ARG A 91 -13.93 -10.14 4.99
C ARG A 91 -12.67 -10.57 5.75
N GLU A 92 -11.71 -11.19 5.05
CA GLU A 92 -10.41 -11.57 5.63
C GLU A 92 -9.65 -10.36 6.17
N HIS A 93 -9.58 -9.26 5.43
CA HIS A 93 -8.87 -8.05 5.89
C HIS A 93 -9.59 -7.36 7.05
N PHE A 94 -10.93 -7.35 7.09
CA PHE A 94 -11.68 -6.76 8.21
C PHE A 94 -11.60 -7.59 9.49
N GLN A 95 -11.42 -8.91 9.39
CA GLN A 95 -11.25 -9.78 10.56
C GLN A 95 -9.80 -9.85 11.04
N HIS A 96 -8.86 -9.41 10.21
CA HIS A 96 -7.45 -9.56 10.46
C HIS A 96 -6.90 -8.41 11.31
N ASP A 97 -6.29 -8.78 12.44
CA ASP A 97 -5.63 -7.84 13.36
C ASP A 97 -4.15 -7.72 13.01
N ILE A 98 -3.82 -6.71 12.22
CA ILE A 98 -2.47 -6.47 11.74
C ILE A 98 -1.49 -6.17 12.89
N TYR A 99 -1.98 -5.61 14.00
CA TYR A 99 -1.14 -5.14 15.08
C TYR A 99 -0.58 -6.32 15.88
N LYS A 100 -1.37 -7.39 16.02
CA LYS A 100 -0.89 -8.66 16.59
C LYS A 100 0.21 -9.29 15.75
N ASP A 101 0.13 -9.20 14.43
CA ASP A 101 1.19 -9.72 13.57
C ASP A 101 2.46 -8.87 13.68
N LEU A 102 2.32 -7.54 13.72
CA LEU A 102 3.45 -6.63 13.94
C LEU A 102 4.17 -6.89 15.27
N GLN A 103 3.44 -7.16 16.35
CA GLN A 103 4.00 -7.52 17.67
C GLN A 103 4.80 -8.82 17.70
N GLN A 104 4.71 -9.65 16.67
CA GLN A 104 5.48 -10.87 16.52
C GLN A 104 6.75 -10.67 15.68
N VAL A 105 6.92 -9.52 15.03
CA VAL A 105 8.08 -9.23 14.20
C VAL A 105 9.30 -8.96 15.07
N THR A 106 10.30 -9.83 14.96
CA THR A 106 11.60 -9.72 15.67
C THR A 106 12.77 -9.44 14.74
N CYS A 107 12.58 -9.55 13.42
CA CYS A 107 13.60 -9.23 12.43
C CYS A 107 13.63 -7.72 12.11
N PRO A 108 14.72 -7.21 11.51
CA PRO A 108 14.80 -5.83 11.05
C PRO A 108 13.68 -5.45 10.09
N VAL A 109 13.15 -4.23 10.25
CA VAL A 109 12.03 -3.70 9.46
C VAL A 109 12.38 -2.35 8.84
N LEU A 110 12.14 -2.22 7.55
CA LEU A 110 12.13 -0.95 6.82
C LEU A 110 10.70 -0.61 6.44
N ALA A 111 10.16 0.50 6.94
CA ALA A 111 8.88 1.04 6.52
C ALA A 111 9.08 2.30 5.68
N ILE A 112 8.51 2.32 4.47
CA ILE A 112 8.60 3.48 3.57
C ILE A 112 7.19 3.91 3.17
N ALA A 113 6.89 5.18 3.40
CA ALA A 113 5.65 5.83 2.99
C ALA A 113 5.94 7.05 2.12
N GLY A 114 4.95 7.52 1.36
CA GLY A 114 5.02 8.77 0.63
C GLY A 114 4.12 9.84 1.25
N ASP A 115 4.53 11.11 1.23
CA ASP A 115 3.71 12.20 1.76
C ASP A 115 2.48 12.52 0.89
N LYS A 116 2.45 12.06 -0.38
CA LYS A 116 1.32 12.17 -1.31
C LYS A 116 0.49 10.89 -1.38
N ASP A 117 0.77 9.90 -0.55
CA ASP A 117 -0.03 8.69 -0.47
C ASP A 117 -1.36 8.98 0.26
N ILE A 118 -2.46 9.03 -0.49
CA ILE A 118 -3.78 9.15 0.13
C ILE A 118 -4.30 7.81 0.67
N GLN A 119 -3.83 6.69 0.13
CA GLN A 119 -4.37 5.37 0.45
C GLN A 119 -3.79 4.81 1.75
N ALA A 120 -2.53 5.13 2.06
CA ALA A 120 -1.89 4.84 3.33
C ALA A 120 -1.46 6.14 4.03
N ASN A 121 -1.63 6.20 5.35
CA ASN A 121 -1.23 7.40 6.09
C ASN A 121 0.27 7.34 6.45
N PRO A 122 1.11 8.29 6.00
CA PRO A 122 2.52 8.32 6.36
C PRO A 122 2.75 8.45 7.88
N GLU A 123 1.84 9.11 8.61
CA GLU A 123 1.93 9.20 10.07
C GLU A 123 1.71 7.84 10.77
N ARG A 124 1.02 6.89 10.12
CA ARG A 124 0.88 5.53 10.64
C ARG A 124 2.17 4.73 10.47
N ALA A 125 2.85 4.90 9.34
CA ALA A 125 4.15 4.26 9.11
C ALA A 125 5.19 4.64 10.16
N LYS A 126 5.20 5.91 10.61
CA LYS A 126 6.07 6.39 11.71
C LYS A 126 5.91 5.64 13.03
N ARG A 127 4.78 4.95 13.22
CA ARG A 127 4.49 4.18 14.43
C ARG A 127 4.93 2.73 14.36
N ILE A 128 5.56 2.28 13.27
CA ILE A 128 5.92 0.87 13.12
C ILE A 128 6.79 0.36 14.28
N GLY A 129 7.73 1.21 14.75
CA GLY A 129 8.60 0.90 15.89
C GLY A 129 7.86 0.75 17.22
N ASP A 130 6.65 1.28 17.35
CA ASP A 130 5.80 1.08 18.54
C ASP A 130 5.25 -0.36 18.60
N TYR A 131 5.22 -1.06 17.46
CA TYR A 131 4.56 -2.36 17.33
C TYR A 131 5.55 -3.51 17.19
N VAL A 132 6.64 -3.33 16.46
CA VAL A 132 7.61 -4.41 16.20
C VAL A 132 8.62 -4.55 17.35
N LYS A 133 9.21 -5.74 17.48
CA LYS A 133 10.27 -6.02 18.47
C LYS A 133 11.67 -5.97 17.89
N GLY A 134 11.80 -6.15 16.58
CA GLY A 134 13.07 -6.00 15.87
C GLY A 134 13.40 -4.52 15.61
N ASP A 135 14.64 -4.25 15.21
CA ASP A 135 15.06 -2.91 14.81
C ASP A 135 14.18 -2.39 13.67
N SER A 136 13.78 -1.12 13.73
CA SER A 136 12.89 -0.53 12.74
C SER A 136 13.40 0.81 12.24
N GLU A 137 13.40 0.99 10.92
CA GLU A 137 13.67 2.24 10.24
C GLU A 137 12.42 2.71 9.50
N VAL A 138 12.17 4.03 9.51
CA VAL A 138 11.01 4.62 8.83
C VAL A 138 11.43 5.81 8.00
N TYR A 139 10.97 5.82 6.75
CA TYR A 139 11.16 6.94 5.82
C TYR A 139 9.82 7.41 5.26
N VAL A 140 9.63 8.73 5.21
CA VAL A 140 8.52 9.37 4.50
C VAL A 140 9.11 10.17 3.35
N VAL A 141 9.00 9.61 2.14
CA VAL A 141 9.56 10.20 0.91
C VAL A 141 8.66 11.34 0.46
N GLN A 142 9.28 12.51 0.24
CA GLN A 142 8.59 13.70 -0.25
C GLN A 142 8.17 13.52 -1.72
N ASN A 143 7.00 14.04 -2.06
CA ASN A 143 6.40 13.95 -3.39
C ASN A 143 6.25 12.51 -3.90
N MET A 144 6.07 11.52 -3.02
CA MET A 144 5.82 10.14 -3.43
C MET A 144 4.36 9.75 -3.20
N ASP A 145 3.73 9.16 -4.22
CA ASP A 145 2.37 8.64 -4.13
C ASP A 145 2.32 7.15 -3.75
N HIS A 146 1.11 6.59 -3.64
CA HIS A 146 0.90 5.17 -3.32
C HIS A 146 1.50 4.20 -4.35
N SER A 147 1.69 4.66 -5.58
CA SER A 147 2.29 3.86 -6.65
C SER A 147 3.81 3.90 -6.65
N LEU A 148 4.41 4.53 -5.61
CA LEU A 148 5.86 4.65 -5.38
C LEU A 148 6.55 5.60 -6.36
N LYS A 149 5.82 6.59 -6.88
CA LYS A 149 6.28 7.47 -7.96
C LYS A 149 6.27 8.93 -7.53
N SER A 150 7.10 9.73 -8.21
CA SER A 150 7.11 11.17 -8.05
C SER A 150 5.81 11.81 -8.51
N PHE A 151 5.19 12.56 -7.61
CA PHE A 151 3.96 13.31 -7.78
C PHE A 151 4.08 14.66 -7.06
N GLU A 152 4.15 15.74 -7.83
CA GLU A 152 4.30 17.11 -7.30
C GLU A 152 2.97 17.87 -7.20
N GLY A 153 1.87 17.26 -7.64
CA GLY A 153 0.54 17.88 -7.60
C GLY A 153 -0.11 17.87 -6.21
N GLU A 154 -1.23 18.57 -6.09
CA GLU A 154 -2.13 18.36 -4.96
C GLU A 154 -2.92 17.07 -5.20
N PHE A 155 -2.80 16.11 -4.28
CA PHE A 155 -3.53 14.86 -4.41
C PHE A 155 -5.01 15.08 -4.08
N LYS A 156 -5.88 14.72 -5.02
CA LYS A 156 -7.33 14.75 -4.85
C LYS A 156 -7.89 13.34 -4.83
N ALA A 157 -8.63 13.02 -3.78
CA ALA A 157 -9.24 11.71 -3.59
C ALA A 157 -10.19 11.35 -4.74
N LEU A 158 -10.81 12.34 -5.38
CA LEU A 158 -11.71 12.10 -6.51
C LEU A 158 -10.99 11.89 -7.84
N GLU A 159 -9.71 12.26 -7.93
CA GLU A 159 -8.89 12.19 -9.15
C GLU A 159 -7.82 11.08 -9.08
N PHE A 160 -7.73 10.34 -7.97
CA PHE A 160 -6.67 9.35 -7.70
C PHE A 160 -6.44 8.36 -8.86
N LYS A 161 -7.51 7.87 -9.49
CA LYS A 161 -7.43 6.93 -10.60
C LYS A 161 -6.71 7.55 -11.80
N LYS A 162 -7.07 8.79 -12.15
CA LYS A 162 -6.44 9.53 -13.25
C LYS A 162 -4.96 9.75 -12.97
N ASN A 163 -4.63 10.18 -11.74
CA ASN A 163 -3.24 10.44 -11.34
C ASN A 163 -2.37 9.18 -11.49
N TYR A 164 -2.88 8.02 -11.09
CA TYR A 164 -2.14 6.75 -11.21
C TYR A 164 -2.02 6.27 -12.65
N GLU A 165 -3.05 6.46 -13.48
CA GLU A 165 -2.99 6.14 -14.91
C GLU A 165 -1.94 7.01 -15.62
N GLU A 166 -1.89 8.31 -15.35
CA GLU A 166 -0.88 9.23 -15.89
C GLU A 166 0.54 8.92 -15.39
N GLY A 167 0.66 8.45 -14.14
CA GLY A 167 1.93 8.03 -13.54
C GLY A 167 2.40 6.64 -13.96
N ALA A 168 1.54 5.79 -14.53
CA ALA A 168 1.78 4.35 -14.69
C ALA A 168 3.10 3.99 -15.42
N GLY A 169 3.54 4.81 -16.38
CA GLY A 169 4.78 4.59 -17.13
C GLY A 169 6.06 5.19 -16.52
N LYS A 170 5.97 5.96 -15.44
CA LYS A 170 7.15 6.58 -14.80
C LYS A 170 7.94 5.54 -13.99
N SER A 171 9.25 5.80 -13.86
CA SER A 171 10.13 5.07 -12.93
C SER A 171 9.69 5.23 -11.48
N LEU A 172 10.21 4.37 -10.60
CA LEU A 172 10.06 4.52 -9.16
C LEU A 172 10.73 5.81 -8.70
N HIS A 173 10.34 6.29 -7.52
CA HIS A 173 10.97 7.45 -6.91
C HIS A 173 12.46 7.17 -6.63
N PRO A 174 13.40 8.04 -7.06
CA PRO A 174 14.83 7.75 -6.90
C PRO A 174 15.25 7.60 -5.42
N GLU A 175 14.70 8.43 -4.53
CA GLU A 175 14.96 8.33 -3.09
C GLU A 175 14.47 6.99 -2.49
N LEU A 176 13.37 6.43 -3.00
CA LEU A 176 12.90 5.11 -2.57
C LEU A 176 13.91 4.02 -2.94
N GLU A 177 14.45 4.06 -4.16
CA GLU A 177 15.45 3.10 -4.63
C GLU A 177 16.71 3.17 -3.75
N GLU A 178 17.20 4.39 -3.47
CA GLU A 178 18.36 4.62 -2.61
C GLU A 178 18.15 4.09 -1.19
N ILE A 179 17.00 4.38 -0.57
CA ILE A 179 16.67 3.89 0.79
C ILE A 179 16.68 2.36 0.84
N ILE A 180 16.06 1.70 -0.15
CA ILE A 180 16.00 0.23 -0.19
C ILE A 180 17.40 -0.36 -0.35
N VAL A 181 18.21 0.18 -1.27
CA VAL A 181 19.57 -0.32 -1.52
C VAL A 181 20.43 -0.17 -0.27
N ASN A 182 20.45 1.02 0.34
CA ASN A 182 21.26 1.29 1.52
C ASN A 182 20.86 0.41 2.72
N TRP A 183 19.56 0.18 2.91
CA TRP A 183 19.08 -0.71 3.97
C TRP A 183 19.51 -2.16 3.74
N MET A 184 19.38 -2.66 2.50
CA MET A 184 19.85 -3.99 2.13
C MET A 184 21.36 -4.16 2.33
N GLU A 185 22.14 -3.12 1.98
CA GLU A 185 23.59 -3.11 2.17
C GLU A 185 23.98 -3.17 3.64
N THR A 186 23.30 -2.41 4.49
CA THR A 186 23.57 -2.31 5.92
C THR A 186 23.23 -3.60 6.65
N HIS A 187 22.07 -4.19 6.38
CA HIS A 187 21.53 -5.30 7.16
C HIS A 187 21.90 -6.68 6.62
N PHE A 188 22.21 -6.82 5.33
CA PHE A 188 22.41 -8.14 4.73
C PHE A 188 23.69 -8.25 3.90
N ILE A 189 24.00 -7.28 3.03
CA ILE A 189 25.09 -7.47 2.05
C ILE A 189 26.47 -7.25 2.70
N SER A 190 26.63 -6.21 3.53
CA SER A 190 27.91 -5.92 4.20
C SER A 190 28.34 -7.04 5.17
N GLN A 191 27.37 -7.80 5.70
CA GLN A 191 27.63 -8.99 6.53
C GLN A 191 28.07 -10.21 5.69
N HIS A 192 27.86 -10.19 4.37
CA HIS A 192 28.20 -11.27 3.44
C HIS A 192 29.43 -10.98 2.56
N ALA A 193 30.05 -9.80 2.66
CA ALA A 193 31.25 -9.45 1.89
C ALA A 193 32.48 -10.37 2.16
N GLY A 194 32.44 -11.19 3.21
CA GLY A 194 33.42 -12.25 3.49
C GLY A 194 33.07 -13.64 2.95
N SER A 195 31.82 -13.89 2.54
CA SER A 195 31.37 -15.17 1.96
C SER A 195 31.28 -15.03 0.45
N LYS A 196 32.38 -15.33 -0.24
CA LYS A 196 32.37 -15.51 -1.70
C LYS A 196 31.33 -16.56 -2.06
N ILE A 197 30.30 -16.16 -2.79
CA ILE A 197 29.46 -17.11 -3.53
C ILE A 197 30.39 -17.80 -4.54
N PRO A 198 30.53 -19.14 -4.55
CA PRO A 198 31.27 -19.82 -5.59
C PRO A 198 30.58 -19.51 -6.92
N GLY A 199 31.26 -18.77 -7.80
CA GLY A 199 30.73 -18.37 -9.10
C GLY A 199 30.27 -19.62 -9.85
N SER A 200 28.97 -19.69 -10.16
CA SER A 200 28.48 -20.64 -11.15
C SER A 200 29.06 -20.23 -12.50
N ILE A 201 29.96 -21.08 -13.01
CA ILE A 201 30.39 -21.03 -14.40
C ILE A 201 29.14 -21.34 -15.24
N LEU A 202 28.53 -20.31 -15.83
CA LEU A 202 27.67 -20.49 -16.99
C LEU A 202 28.56 -20.24 -18.19
N GLY A 203 28.92 -21.34 -18.84
CA GLY A 203 29.70 -21.35 -20.06
C GLY A 203 28.99 -20.58 -21.16
N GLU A 204 29.81 -19.86 -21.93
CA GLU A 204 29.49 -19.44 -23.28
C GLU A 204 28.94 -20.65 -24.06
N ASN A 205 27.80 -20.49 -24.72
CA ASN A 205 27.60 -20.95 -26.09
C ASN A 205 26.30 -20.40 -26.70
N GLU A 206 26.50 -19.79 -27.86
CA GLU A 206 25.64 -19.73 -29.04
C GLU A 206 24.44 -18.77 -29.09
N GLU A 207 24.66 -17.71 -29.87
CA GLU A 207 23.66 -16.96 -30.62
C GLU A 207 22.69 -17.88 -31.38
N VAL A 208 21.39 -17.79 -31.09
CA VAL A 208 20.36 -18.06 -32.08
C VAL A 208 19.27 -17.00 -31.96
N GLY A 209 19.04 -16.32 -33.08
CA GLY A 209 18.24 -15.10 -33.20
C GLY A 209 16.80 -15.23 -32.70
N ARG A 210 16.31 -14.13 -32.12
CA ARG A 210 14.88 -13.89 -31.90
C ARG A 210 14.40 -12.79 -32.84
N GLU A 211 13.62 -13.21 -33.83
CA GLU A 211 12.71 -12.33 -34.56
C GLU A 211 11.75 -11.64 -33.59
N ARG A 212 11.60 -10.34 -33.81
CA ARG A 212 10.58 -9.50 -33.19
C ARG A 212 9.26 -9.80 -33.87
N ASN A 213 8.25 -10.21 -33.11
CA ASN A 213 6.86 -10.07 -33.53
C ASN A 213 6.08 -9.34 -32.44
N CYS A 214 5.71 -8.10 -32.78
CA CYS A 214 4.67 -7.33 -32.11
C CYS A 214 3.30 -7.93 -32.45
N LEU A 215 2.48 -8.17 -31.43
CA LEU A 215 1.03 -8.02 -31.44
C LEU A 215 0.58 -7.62 -30.03
#